data_AF-A0A9D6E0F1-F1
#
_entry.id   AF-A0A9D6E0F1-F1
#
_cell.length_a   1.000
_cell.length_b   1.000
_cell.length_c   1.000
_cell.angle_alpha   90.00
_cell.angle_beta   90.00
_cell.angle_gamma   90.00
#
_symmetry.space_group_name_H-M   'P 1'
#
loop_
_entity.id
_entity.type
_entity.pdbx_description
1 polymer ?
#
loop_
_entity_poly.entity_id
_entity_poly.type
_entity_poly.pdbx_seq_one_letter_code
_entity_poly.pdbx_strand_id
1 'polypeptide(L)' 'MKKRKKSKYVHEGQYVAKVEVALMEDDTGWSPYLSVEDAYKLDDVRDALRQGDLKSAAKYGRIYELRPVVHQ' A
#
# COMPACT_ATOMS: atom_id res chain seq x y z
N MET A 1 -6.81 -21.82 -5.27
CA MET A 1 -6.36 -20.42 -5.11
C MET A 1 -7.51 -19.56 -4.58
N LYS A 2 -7.39 -19.03 -3.37
CA LYS A 2 -8.33 -18.10 -2.73
C LYS A 2 -7.75 -16.69 -2.78
N LYS A 3 -8.62 -15.67 -2.78
CA LYS A 3 -8.22 -14.26 -2.71
C LYS A 3 -8.77 -13.64 -1.44
N ARG A 4 -7.91 -12.97 -0.68
CA ARG A 4 -8.26 -12.22 0.53
C ARG A 4 -7.89 -10.76 0.36
N LYS A 5 -8.80 -9.84 0.69
CA LYS A 5 -8.49 -8.40 0.74
C LYS A 5 -7.69 -8.07 2.01
N LYS A 6 -6.69 -7.21 1.89
CA LYS A 6 -5.91 -6.67 3.02
C LYS A 6 -5.60 -5.20 2.78
N SER A 7 -5.61 -4.39 3.84
CA SER A 7 -5.06 -3.03 3.78
C SER A 7 -3.55 -3.06 3.98
N LYS A 8 -2.82 -2.39 3.09
CA LYS A 8 -1.39 -2.10 3.21
C LYS A 8 -1.20 -0.59 3.36
N TYR A 9 -0.17 -0.21 4.10
CA TYR A 9 0.20 1.19 4.31
C TYR A 9 1.55 1.41 3.65
N VAL A 10 1.61 2.38 2.73
CA VAL A 10 2.85 2.81 2.08
C VAL A 10 3.23 4.17 2.67
N HIS A 11 4.46 4.28 3.16
CA HIS A 11 4.95 5.46 3.86
C HIS A 11 6.12 6.07 3.09
N GLU A 12 6.03 7.35 2.78
CA GLU A 12 7.11 8.17 2.23
C GLU A 12 7.06 9.57 2.86
N GLY A 13 8.16 10.00 3.49
CA GLY A 13 8.25 11.30 4.15
C GLY A 13 7.16 11.50 5.22
N GLN A 14 6.36 12.55 5.05
CA GLN A 14 5.26 12.89 5.97
C GLN A 14 3.91 12.24 5.59
N TYR A 15 3.84 11.47 4.50
CA TYR A 15 2.59 10.95 3.98
C TYR A 15 2.50 9.43 4.05
N VAL A 16 1.30 8.93 4.28
CA VAL A 16 0.98 7.51 4.26
C VAL A 16 -0.24 7.24 3.38
N ALA A 17 -0.13 6.32 2.44
CA ALA A 17 -1.26 5.81 1.67
C ALA A 17 -1.77 4.49 2.24
N LYS A 18 -3.06 4.41 2.57
CA LYS A 18 -3.76 3.15 2.86
C LYS A 18 -4.36 2.61 1.57
N VAL A 19 -3.83 1.49 1.10
CA VAL A 19 -4.20 0.84 -0.16
C VAL A 19 -4.80 -0.54 0.13
N GLU A 20 -5.96 -0.84 -0.47
CA GLU A 20 -6.53 -2.19 -0.44
C GLU A 20 -5.85 -3.05 -1.51
N VAL A 21 -5.35 -4.24 -1.14
CA VAL A 21 -4.70 -5.20 -2.04
C VAL A 21 -5.31 -6.58 -1.89
N ALA A 22 -5.17 -7.42 -2.92
CA ALA A 22 -5.50 -8.84 -2.84
C ALA A 22 -4.26 -9.67 -2.48
N LEU A 23 -4.42 -10.52 -1.47
CA LEU A 23 -3.50 -11.60 -1.18
C LEU A 23 -4.03 -12.88 -1.81
N MET A 24 -3.12 -13.60 -2.45
CA MET A 24 -3.33 -14.89 -3.06
C MET A 24 -2.97 -15.97 -2.05
N GLU A 25 -3.89 -16.91 -1.86
CA GLU A 25 -3.71 -18.06 -0.98
C GLU A 25 -3.84 -19.35 -1.78
N ASP A 26 -2.82 -20.17 -1.76
CA ASP A 26 -2.79 -21.50 -2.32
C ASP A 26 -1.98 -22.45 -1.42
N ASP A 27 -1.82 -23.69 -1.87
CA ASP A 27 -1.14 -24.75 -1.11
C ASP A 27 0.39 -24.69 -1.26
N THR A 28 0.93 -23.62 -1.85
CA THR A 28 2.37 -23.42 -1.96
C THR A 28 2.95 -22.89 -0.65
N GLY A 29 4.24 -23.15 -0.42
CA GLY A 29 4.94 -22.69 0.79
C GLY A 29 5.11 -21.17 0.91
N TRP A 30 4.73 -20.39 -0.12
CA TRP A 30 4.83 -18.92 -0.15
C TRP A 30 3.51 -18.21 0.16
N SER A 31 2.42 -18.96 0.37
CA SER A 31 1.10 -18.44 0.73
C SER A 31 1.09 -17.84 2.15
N PRO A 32 0.46 -16.67 2.39
CA PRO A 32 -0.16 -15.78 1.42
C PRO A 32 0.85 -14.79 0.79
N TYR A 33 0.68 -14.51 -0.51
CA TYR A 33 1.52 -13.54 -1.25
C TYR A 33 0.68 -12.50 -2.01
N LEU A 34 1.30 -11.39 -2.42
CA LEU A 34 0.63 -10.35 -3.21
C LEU A 34 0.41 -10.81 -4.64
N SER A 35 -0.69 -10.38 -5.26
CA SER A 35 -0.77 -10.44 -6.72
C SER A 35 0.30 -9.55 -7.34
N VAL A 36 0.80 -9.93 -8.52
CA VAL A 36 1.82 -9.12 -9.25
C VAL A 36 1.27 -7.72 -9.56
N GLU A 37 0.00 -7.62 -9.93
CA GLU A 37 -0.69 -6.36 -10.17
C GLU A 37 -0.74 -5.48 -8.91
N ASP A 38 -1.07 -6.04 -7.75
CA ASP A 38 -1.06 -5.30 -6.50
C ASP A 38 0.35 -4.92 -6.05
N ALA A 39 1.38 -5.69 -6.41
CA ALA A 39 2.77 -5.32 -6.16
C ALA A 39 3.15 -4.06 -6.95
N TYR A 40 2.88 -4.03 -8.26
CA TYR A 40 3.12 -2.84 -9.09
C TYR A 40 2.31 -1.63 -8.61
N LYS A 41 1.04 -1.84 -8.23
CA LYS A 41 0.22 -0.77 -7.65
C LYS A 41 0.87 -0.15 -6.40
N LEU A 42 1.44 -0.96 -5.52
CA LEU A 42 2.11 -0.46 -4.32
C LEU A 42 3.40 0.31 -4.66
N ASP A 43 4.12 -0.09 -5.71
CA ASP A 43 5.29 0.63 -6.21
C ASP A 43 4.90 1.98 -6.82
N ASP A 44 3.84 2.04 -7.64
CA ASP A 44 3.32 3.28 -8.21
C ASP A 44 2.90 4.28 -7.10
N VAL A 45 2.23 3.78 -6.06
CA VAL A 45 1.84 4.59 -4.90
C VAL A 45 3.09 5.11 -4.17
N ARG A 46 4.10 4.26 -3.99
CA ARG A 46 5.35 4.63 -3.32
C ARG A 46 6.08 5.73 -4.09
N ASP A 47 6.19 5.60 -5.41
CA ASP A 47 6.86 6.60 -6.24
C ASP A 47 6.08 7.91 -6.32
N ALA A 48 4.74 7.84 -6.42
CA ALA A 48 3.88 9.04 -6.37
C ALA A 48 4.03 9.79 -5.04
N LEU A 49 4.00 9.09 -3.90
CA LEU A 49 4.21 9.73 -2.60
C LEU A 49 5.61 10.33 -2.47
N ARG A 50 6.66 9.63 -2.93
CA ARG A 50 8.04 10.13 -2.90
C ARG A 50 8.21 11.41 -3.72
N GLN A 51 7.50 11.53 -4.84
CA GLN A 51 7.49 12.73 -5.69
C GLN A 51 6.58 13.85 -5.17
N GLY A 52 5.80 13.60 -4.12
CA GLY A 52 4.78 14.53 -3.63
C GLY A 52 3.52 14.60 -4.48
N ASP A 53 3.33 13.70 -5.46
CA ASP A 53 2.11 13.59 -6.26
C ASP A 53 1.01 12.86 -5.49
N LEU A 54 0.42 13.57 -4.51
CA LEU A 54 -0.66 13.03 -3.69
C LEU A 54 -1.92 12.73 -4.50
N LYS A 55 -2.15 13.40 -5.63
CA LYS A 55 -3.32 13.16 -6.49
C LYS A 55 -3.23 11.79 -7.15
N SER A 56 -2.05 11.43 -7.68
CA SER A 56 -1.85 10.10 -8.26
C SER A 56 -1.89 9.00 -7.19
N ALA A 57 -1.26 9.21 -6.04
CA ALA A 57 -1.34 8.26 -4.93
C ALA A 57 -2.80 8.03 -4.46
N ALA A 58 -3.60 9.10 -4.39
CA ALA A 58 -5.00 9.05 -3.94
C ALA A 58 -5.93 8.26 -4.89
N LYS A 59 -5.52 8.00 -6.14
CA LYS A 59 -6.29 7.13 -7.05
C LYS A 59 -6.37 5.69 -6.55
N TYR A 60 -5.38 5.25 -5.78
CA TYR A 60 -5.25 3.87 -5.32
C TYR A 60 -5.67 3.66 -3.87
N GLY A 61 -5.92 4.73 -3.10
CA GLY A 61 -6.20 4.61 -1.68
C GLY A 61 -6.42 5.95 -0.97
N ARG A 62 -6.56 5.87 0.36
CA ARG A 62 -6.70 7.06 1.21
C ARG A 62 -5.33 7.55 1.65
N ILE A 63 -5.07 8.84 1.46
CA ILE A 63 -3.83 9.48 1.89
C ILE A 63 -4.01 10.10 3.27
N TYR A 64 -3.02 9.93 4.12
CA TYR A 64 -2.91 10.49 5.45
C TYR A 64 -1.62 11.30 5.55
N GLU A 65 -1.64 12.32 6.38
CA GLU A 65 -0.45 13.02 6.84
C GLU A 65 -0.09 12.48 8.23
N LEU A 66 1.17 12.09 8.43
CA LEU A 66 1.66 11.60 9.70
C LEU A 66 1.94 12.78 10.64
N ARG A 67 1.38 12.69 11.84
CA ARG A 67 1.67 13.62 12.93
C ARG A 67 2.04 12.82 14.17
N PRO A 68 3.13 13.18 14.86
CA PRO A 68 3.50 12.52 16.11
C PRO A 68 2.40 12.74 17.15
N VAL A 69 1.97 11.67 17.82
CA VAL A 69 0.93 11.73 18.87
C VAL A 69 1.57 11.95 20.26
N VAL A 70 2.83 11.54 20.41
CA VAL A 70 3.63 11.75 21.62
C VAL A 70 4.98 12.28 21.16
N HIS A 71 5.47 13.35 21.79
CA HIS A 71 6.83 13.85 21.57
C HIS A 71 7.74 13.16 22.58
N GLN A 72 8.89 12.64 22.11
CA GLN A 72 9.92 12.09 22.99
C GLN A 72 10.73 13.20 23.66
#